data_AF-A0A379X5G6-F1
#
_entry.id   AF-A0A379X5G6-F1
#
_cell.length_a   1.000
_cell.length_b   1.000
_cell.length_c   1.000
_cell.angle_alpha   90.00
_cell.angle_beta   90.00
_cell.angle_gamma   90.00
#
_symmetry.space_group_name_H-M   'P 1'
#
loop_
_entity.id
_entity.type
_entity.pdbx_description
1 polymer ?
#
loop_
_entity_poly.entity_id
_entity_poly.type
_entity_poly.pdbx_seq_one_letter_code
_entity_poly.pdbx_strand_id
1 'polypeptide(L)'
;MLFYDPADMAWLRRCLEEKPAGQLQDIERHKLNAMGAFAEAQTCRRLVLLNYFGEGRQEPCGNCDICLDPPKQYDGLNDAQIALSTIGRVNQRFGMGYVVEVIRGANNQRIRRFRS
;
A
#
# COMPACT_ATOMS: atom_id res chain seq x y z
N MET A 1 -5.52 -16.13 14.97
CA MET A 1 -6.60 -15.20 14.61
C MET A 1 -6.12 -13.79 14.94
N LEU A 2 -6.24 -12.83 14.01
CA LEU A 2 -5.93 -11.41 14.26
C LEU A 2 -7.26 -10.66 14.38
N PHE A 3 -7.49 -9.98 15.50
CA PHE A 3 -8.58 -9.03 15.64
C PHE A 3 -8.05 -7.65 15.27
N TYR A 4 -8.74 -6.94 14.38
CA TYR A 4 -8.26 -5.69 13.81
C TYR A 4 -9.35 -4.63 13.88
N ASP A 5 -9.01 -3.49 14.49
CA ASP A 5 -9.78 -2.26 14.40
C ASP A 5 -8.90 -1.17 13.74
N PRO A 6 -9.39 -0.45 12.70
CA PRO A 6 -8.67 0.69 12.13
C PRO A 6 -8.26 1.76 13.17
N ALA A 7 -8.97 1.87 14.30
CA ALA A 7 -8.61 2.75 15.40
C ALA A 7 -7.27 2.37 16.05
N ASP A 8 -6.94 1.07 16.12
CA ASP A 8 -5.66 0.60 16.65
C ASP A 8 -4.50 1.09 15.78
N MET A 9 -4.68 1.06 14.46
CA MET A 9 -3.69 1.58 13.51
C MET A 9 -3.55 3.10 13.60
N ALA A 10 -4.65 3.83 13.80
CA ALA A 10 -4.60 5.27 14.03
C ALA A 10 -3.84 5.61 15.32
N TRP A 11 -4.04 4.82 16.38
CA TRP A 11 -3.32 4.95 17.64
C TRP A 11 -1.82 4.68 17.48
N LEU A 12 -1.45 3.56 16.83
CA LEU A 12 -0.04 3.22 16.57
C LEU A 12 0.68 4.29 15.74
N ARG A 13 -0.01 4.87 14.74
CA ARG A 13 0.53 5.99 13.97
C ARG A 13 0.80 7.20 14.86
N ARG A 14 -0.13 7.56 15.74
CA ARG A 14 0.05 8.68 16.67
C ARG A 14 1.29 8.47 17.56
N CYS A 15 1.41 7.30 18.19
CA CYS A 15 2.58 6.97 19.01
C CYS A 15 3.89 7.01 18.22
N LEU A 16 3.85 6.66 16.93
CA LEU A 16 5.01 6.74 16.07
C LEU A 16 5.43 8.18 15.75
N GLU A 17 4.47 9.07 15.49
CA GLU A 17 4.75 10.49 15.21
C GLU A 17 5.37 11.22 16.42
N GLU A 18 5.10 10.76 17.64
CA GLU A 18 5.67 11.31 18.88
C GLU A 18 7.16 10.97 19.05
N LYS A 19 7.70 10.00 18.31
CA LYS A 19 9.12 9.65 18.35
C LYS A 19 9.99 10.71 17.67
N PRO A 20 11.29 10.79 17.99
CA PRO A 20 12.21 11.67 17.29
C PRO A 20 12.21 11.43 15.79
N ALA A 21 12.07 12.51 15.01
CA ALA A 21 12.11 12.44 13.56
C ALA A 21 13.48 11.97 13.06
N GLY A 22 13.46 11.15 12.01
CA GLY A 22 14.68 10.67 11.36
C GLY A 22 14.49 9.32 10.69
N GLN A 23 15.59 8.78 10.16
CA GLN A 23 15.58 7.55 9.36
C GLN A 23 14.92 6.36 10.08
N LEU A 24 15.11 6.23 11.40
CA LEU A 24 14.49 5.15 12.17
C LEU A 24 12.97 5.26 12.20
N GLN A 25 12.44 6.47 12.43
CA GLN A 25 11.00 6.73 12.41
C GLN A 25 10.40 6.43 11.03
N ASP A 26 11.11 6.78 9.96
CA ASP A 26 10.67 6.47 8.59
C ASP A 26 10.60 4.96 8.33
N ILE A 27 11.60 4.19 8.77
CA ILE A 27 11.61 2.73 8.66
C ILE A 27 10.44 2.12 9.44
N GLU A 28 10.22 2.56 10.67
CA GLU A 28 9.09 2.10 11.49
C GLU A 28 7.74 2.45 10.86
N ARG A 29 7.63 3.64 10.25
CA ARG A 29 6.43 4.08 9.51
C ARG A 29 6.15 3.19 8.31
N HIS A 30 7.19 2.84 7.55
CA HIS A 30 7.06 1.91 6.44
C HIS A 30 6.57 0.53 6.90
N LYS A 31 7.14 -0.01 7.98
CA LYS A 31 6.71 -1.30 8.55
C LYS A 31 5.27 -1.25 9.06
N LEU A 32 4.89 -0.18 9.76
CA LEU A 32 3.54 0.00 10.27
C LEU A 32 2.52 0.08 9.12
N ASN A 33 2.84 0.82 8.06
CA ASN A 33 1.98 0.90 6.88
C ASN A 33 1.84 -0.45 6.17
N ALA A 34 2.90 -1.26 6.09
CA ALA A 34 2.82 -2.61 5.55
C ALA A 34 1.91 -3.53 6.38
N MET A 35 1.95 -3.42 7.71
CA MET A 35 1.05 -4.18 8.59
C MET A 35 -0.41 -3.76 8.45
N GLY A 36 -0.69 -2.45 8.33
CA GLY A 36 -2.03 -1.96 8.04
C GLY A 36 -2.55 -2.49 6.70
N ALA A 37 -1.72 -2.42 5.65
CA ALA A 37 -2.06 -2.94 4.33
C ALA A 37 -2.31 -4.46 4.34
N PHE A 38 -1.58 -5.22 5.17
CA PHE A 38 -1.83 -6.64 5.38
C PHE A 38 -3.17 -6.90 6.07
N ALA A 39 -3.50 -6.13 7.10
CA ALA A 39 -4.76 -6.28 7.84
C ALA A 39 -5.97 -6.00 6.92
N GLU A 40 -5.88 -4.94 6.10
CA GLU A 40 -6.90 -4.46 5.17
C GLU A 40 -6.84 -5.12 3.78
N ALA A 41 -6.00 -6.14 3.60
CA ALA A 41 -5.81 -6.77 2.30
C ALA A 41 -7.12 -7.33 1.74
N GLN A 42 -7.31 -7.18 0.42
CA GLN A 42 -8.40 -7.80 -0.34
C GLN A 42 -7.91 -8.94 -1.24
N THR A 43 -6.62 -9.29 -1.13
CA THR A 43 -5.96 -10.41 -1.81
C THR A 43 -5.46 -11.42 -0.79
N CYS A 44 -5.14 -12.63 -1.22
CA CYS A 44 -4.68 -13.71 -0.35
C CYS A 44 -3.62 -13.24 0.67
N ARG A 45 -3.90 -13.40 1.97
CA ARG A 45 -2.99 -12.97 3.05
C ARG A 45 -1.59 -13.57 2.92
N ARG A 46 -1.51 -14.82 2.47
CA ARG A 46 -0.22 -15.50 2.27
C ARG A 46 0.60 -14.84 1.17
N LEU A 47 -0.04 -14.38 0.10
CA LEU A 47 0.66 -13.65 -0.97
C LEU A 47 1.23 -12.33 -0.46
N VAL A 48 0.48 -11.58 0.36
CA VAL A 48 0.97 -10.33 0.94
C VAL A 48 2.22 -10.57 1.79
N LEU A 49 2.20 -11.59 2.65
CA LEU A 49 3.35 -11.93 3.50
C LEU A 49 4.57 -12.37 2.67
N LEU A 50 4.38 -13.29 1.73
CA LEU A 50 5.47 -13.80 0.90
C LEU A 50 6.12 -12.69 0.08
N ASN A 51 5.31 -11.86 -0.59
CA ASN A 51 5.83 -10.76 -1.41
C ASN A 51 6.52 -9.68 -0.55
N TYR A 52 6.06 -9.43 0.68
CA TYR A 52 6.75 -8.52 1.62
C TYR A 52 8.18 -9.00 1.95
N PHE A 53 8.39 -10.32 2.06
CA PHE A 53 9.71 -10.91 2.31
C PHE A 53 10.50 -11.23 1.02
N GLY A 54 10.01 -10.84 -0.16
CA GLY A 54 10.69 -11.07 -1.44
C GLY A 54 10.48 -12.47 -2.03
N GLU A 55 9.58 -13.28 -1.48
CA GLU A 55 9.17 -14.56 -2.05
C GLU A 55 8.04 -14.34 -3.06
N GLY A 56 8.41 -14.07 -4.31
CA GLY A 56 7.47 -13.80 -5.40
C GLY A 56 6.50 -14.96 -5.66
N ARG A 57 5.22 -14.77 -5.32
CA ARG A 57 4.14 -15.71 -5.63
C ARG A 57 2.88 -14.97 -6.05
N GLN A 58 2.15 -15.55 -7.00
CA GLN A 58 0.87 -15.01 -7.50
C GLN A 58 -0.32 -15.94 -7.25
N GLU A 59 -0.08 -17.23 -7.03
CA GLU A 59 -1.14 -18.21 -6.78
C GLU A 59 -1.73 -18.09 -5.35
N PRO A 60 -3.06 -17.88 -5.21
CA PRO A 60 -3.72 -17.85 -3.91
C PRO A 60 -3.52 -19.15 -3.13
N CYS A 61 -3.46 -19.07 -1.80
CA CYS A 61 -3.08 -20.23 -0.97
C CYS A 61 -4.22 -21.21 -0.65
N GLY A 62 -5.48 -20.84 -0.89
CA GLY A 62 -6.65 -21.67 -0.56
C GLY A 62 -6.89 -21.92 0.94
N ASN A 63 -6.12 -21.27 1.84
CA ASN A 63 -6.14 -21.57 3.28
C ASN A 63 -5.93 -20.32 4.17
N CYS A 64 -6.44 -19.17 3.73
CA CYS A 64 -6.58 -17.97 4.57
C CYS A 64 -8.01 -17.45 4.47
N ASP A 65 -8.44 -16.64 5.42
CA ASP A 65 -9.78 -16.04 5.47
C ASP A 65 -10.20 -15.41 4.14
N ILE A 66 -9.33 -14.63 3.48
CA ILE A 66 -9.65 -14.03 2.17
C ILE A 66 -9.81 -15.07 1.05
N CYS A 67 -9.11 -16.21 1.12
CA CYS A 67 -9.31 -17.29 0.14
C CYS A 67 -10.55 -18.13 0.43
N LEU A 68 -10.93 -18.23 1.70
CA LEU A 68 -12.06 -19.05 2.17
C LEU A 68 -13.39 -18.29 2.05
N ASP A 69 -13.36 -16.96 2.18
CA ASP A 69 -14.50 -16.06 1.98
C ASP A 69 -14.06 -14.83 1.16
N PRO A 70 -14.00 -14.94 -0.18
CA PRO A 70 -13.44 -13.90 -1.03
C PRO A 70 -14.29 -12.62 -1.07
N PRO A 71 -13.67 -11.43 -0.97
CA PRO A 71 -14.38 -10.17 -1.15
C PRO A 71 -14.87 -10.05 -2.61
N LYS A 72 -15.93 -9.25 -2.83
CA LYS A 72 -16.46 -8.98 -4.17
C LYS A 72 -15.35 -8.46 -5.08
N GLN A 73 -15.11 -9.18 -6.18
CA GLN A 73 -14.11 -8.82 -7.19
C GLN A 73 -14.73 -7.95 -8.30
N TYR A 74 -13.89 -7.20 -8.99
CA TYR A 74 -14.20 -6.56 -10.27
C TYR A 74 -12.98 -6.68 -11.20
N ASP A 75 -13.20 -6.51 -12.51
CA ASP A 75 -12.08 -6.47 -13.47
C ASP A 75 -11.33 -5.14 -13.36
N GLY A 76 -10.18 -5.18 -12.66
CA GLY A 76 -9.30 -4.04 -12.42
C GLY A 76 -8.14 -3.91 -13.41
N LEU A 77 -8.15 -4.61 -14.55
CA LEU A 77 -7.02 -4.63 -15.49
C LEU A 77 -6.63 -3.23 -15.97
N ASN A 78 -7.62 -2.41 -16.34
CA ASN A 78 -7.39 -1.04 -16.78
C ASN A 78 -6.83 -0.14 -15.65
N ASP A 79 -7.37 -0.27 -14.45
CA ASP A 79 -6.93 0.52 -13.28
C ASP A 79 -5.50 0.17 -12.87
N ALA A 80 -5.15 -1.12 -12.91
CA ALA A 80 -3.80 -1.60 -12.66
C ALA A 80 -2.80 -1.08 -13.71
N GLN A 81 -3.18 -1.09 -14.99
CA GLN A 81 -2.34 -0.52 -16.06
C GLN A 81 -2.10 0.98 -15.87
N ILE A 82 -3.14 1.74 -15.51
CA ILE A 82 -3.01 3.18 -15.23
C ILE A 82 -2.06 3.43 -14.06
N ALA A 83 -2.21 2.68 -12.96
CA ALA A 83 -1.37 2.80 -11.78
C ALA A 83 0.09 2.47 -12.10
N LEU A 84 0.36 1.32 -12.72
CA LEU A 84 1.71 0.88 -13.08
C LEU A 84 2.37 1.79 -14.12
N SER A 85 1.61 2.21 -15.14
CA SER A 85 2.10 3.16 -16.14
C SER A 85 2.49 4.50 -15.52
N THR A 86 1.69 4.98 -14.55
CA THR A 86 2.00 6.22 -13.82
C THR A 86 3.28 6.08 -12.99
N ILE A 87 3.44 4.98 -12.25
CA ILE A 87 4.66 4.67 -11.48
C ILE A 87 5.89 4.66 -12.38
N GLY A 88 5.79 4.04 -13.55
CA GLY A 88 6.85 4.04 -14.56
C GLY A 88 7.18 5.44 -15.09
N ARG A 89 6.17 6.24 -15.45
CA ARG A 89 6.36 7.61 -15.97
C ARG A 89 6.99 8.58 -14.96
N VAL A 90 6.78 8.35 -13.66
CA VAL A 90 7.43 9.14 -12.60
C VAL A 90 8.79 8.57 -12.17
N ASN A 91 9.38 7.68 -12.97
CA ASN A 91 10.69 7.04 -12.76
C ASN A 91 10.81 6.30 -11.42
N GLN A 92 9.71 5.80 -10.85
CA GLN A 92 9.69 5.08 -9.57
C GLN A 92 10.28 5.87 -8.37
N ARG A 93 10.31 7.21 -8.46
CA ARG A 93 10.92 8.09 -7.42
C ARG A 93 9.95 8.62 -6.37
N PHE A 94 8.66 8.34 -6.51
CA PHE A 94 7.61 8.96 -5.70
C PHE A 94 6.75 7.93 -4.98
N GLY A 95 6.31 8.28 -3.77
CA GLY A 95 5.40 7.45 -2.98
C GLY A 95 3.94 7.52 -3.42
N MET A 96 3.11 6.65 -2.83
CA MET A 96 1.70 6.44 -3.16
C MET A 96 0.87 7.73 -3.25
N GLY A 97 1.00 8.64 -2.28
CA GLY A 97 0.23 9.88 -2.26
C GLY A 97 0.43 10.72 -3.54
N TYR A 98 1.67 10.88 -3.97
CA TYR A 98 1.98 11.61 -5.20
C TYR A 98 1.50 10.89 -6.45
N VAL A 99 1.64 9.55 -6.51
CA VAL A 99 1.14 8.75 -7.63
C VAL A 99 -0.38 8.90 -7.77
N VAL A 100 -1.12 8.84 -6.65
CA VAL A 100 -2.58 9.05 -6.63
C VAL A 100 -2.96 10.47 -7.07
N GLU A 101 -2.23 11.50 -6.62
CA GLU A 101 -2.45 12.88 -7.08
C GLU A 101 -2.27 13.04 -8.59
N VAL A 102 -1.25 12.38 -9.17
CA VAL A 102 -1.02 12.40 -10.62
C VAL A 102 -2.18 11.71 -11.36
N ILE A 103 -2.61 10.53 -10.91
CA ILE A 103 -3.73 9.78 -11.52
C ILE A 103 -5.02 10.61 -11.48
N ARG A 104 -5.29 11.31 -10.37
CA ARG A 104 -6.47 12.15 -10.19
C ARG A 104 -6.39 13.51 -10.90
N GLY A 105 -5.25 13.84 -11.53
CA GLY A 105 -5.05 15.14 -12.17
C GLY A 105 -5.05 16.31 -11.20
N ALA A 106 -4.58 16.10 -9.96
CA ALA A 106 -4.57 17.14 -8.94
C ALA A 106 -3.73 18.35 -9.37
N ASN A 107 -4.24 19.55 -9.06
CA ASN A 107 -3.58 20.79 -9.43
C ASN A 107 -2.51 21.21 -8.39
N ASN A 108 -1.48 20.40 -8.23
CA ASN A 108 -0.38 20.62 -7.28
C ASN A 108 0.81 21.33 -7.97
N GLN A 109 1.39 22.33 -7.30
CA GLN A 109 2.60 23.02 -7.77
C GLN A 109 3.77 22.04 -7.98
N ARG A 110 3.87 20.99 -7.15
CA ARG A 110 4.86 19.92 -7.29
C ARG A 110 4.69 19.16 -8.61
N ILE A 111 3.46 18.83 -9.00
CA ILE A 111 3.18 18.14 -10.27
C ILE A 111 3.51 19.02 -11.46
N ARG A 112 3.15 20.31 -11.43
CA ARG A 112 3.45 21.26 -12.51
C ARG A 112 4.96 21.40 -12.74
N ARG A 113 5.75 21.40 -11.67
CA ARG A 113 7.22 21.54 -11.73
C ARG A 113 7.93 20.36 -12.40
N PHE A 114 7.36 19.15 -12.35
CA PHE A 114 7.90 17.96 -13.01
C PHE A 114 7.30 17.69 -14.40
N ARG A 115 6.43 18.60 -14.89
CA ARG A 115 5.76 18.48 -16.19
C ARG A 115 6.49 19.25 -17.31
N SER A 116 7.50 20.04 -16.95
CA SER A 116 8.44 20.76 -17.83
C SER A 116 9.71 19.96 -18.05
#